data_AF-A0A5B8TZP6-F1
#
_entry.id   AF-A0A5B8TZP6-F1
#
_cell.length_a   1.000
_cell.length_b   1.000
_cell.length_c   1.000
_cell.angle_alpha   90.00
_cell.angle_beta   90.00
_cell.angle_gamma   90.00
#
_symmetry.space_group_name_H-M   'P 1'
#
loop_
_entity.id
_entity.type
_entity.pdbx_description
1 polymer ?
#
loop_
_entity_poly.entity_id
_entity_poly.type
_entity_poly.pdbx_seq_one_letter_code
_entity_poly.pdbx_strand_id
1 'polypeptide(L)'
;MVNAELHTLHDTDGVPVCNVSFDLSAVQVSAAAHAVEAVRLERHRGQTLSTDDVLALREITGLSDELHGLADSHAHTTLLLTLARLVTLHDALSDWVGALDERGWMREEDEERHPLVVALLAPMASLRADAVCAVLGEGAQAPGA
;
A
#
# COMPACT_ATOMS: atom_id res chain seq x y z
N MET A 1 -10.10 -2.95 6.89
CA MET A 1 -8.96 -3.89 7.00
C MET A 1 -9.21 -4.85 8.15
N VAL A 2 -9.29 -6.15 7.87
CA VAL A 2 -9.41 -7.22 8.87
C VAL A 2 -8.49 -8.39 8.48
N ASN A 3 -8.34 -9.38 9.37
CA ASN A 3 -7.56 -10.61 9.13
C ASN A 3 -6.12 -10.33 8.61
N ALA A 4 -5.45 -9.36 9.24
CA ALA A 4 -4.09 -9.00 8.87
C ALA A 4 -3.09 -10.04 9.38
N GLU A 5 -2.24 -10.56 8.50
CA GLU A 5 -1.25 -11.58 8.80
C GLU A 5 0.11 -11.24 8.19
N LEU A 6 1.18 -11.65 8.87
CA LEU A 6 2.56 -11.59 8.38
C LEU A 6 3.02 -12.98 7.97
N HIS A 7 3.62 -13.06 6.80
CA HIS A 7 4.18 -14.28 6.23
C HIS A 7 5.67 -14.07 6.02
N THR A 8 6.50 -14.52 6.97
CA THR A 8 7.96 -14.49 6.83
C THR A 8 8.45 -15.75 6.14
N LEU A 9 9.21 -15.57 5.08
CA LEU A 9 9.80 -16.61 4.25
C LEU A 9 11.29 -16.32 4.08
N HIS A 10 12.05 -17.29 3.60
CA HIS A 10 13.42 -17.08 3.18
C HIS A 10 13.48 -17.14 1.65
N ASP A 11 14.14 -16.16 1.03
CA ASP A 11 14.46 -16.21 -0.39
C ASP A 11 15.50 -17.30 -0.68
N THR A 12 15.74 -17.58 -1.96
CA THR A 12 16.72 -18.55 -2.46
C THR A 12 18.14 -18.34 -1.93
N ASP A 13 18.51 -17.09 -1.63
CA ASP A 13 19.80 -16.72 -1.03
C ASP A 13 19.79 -16.75 0.51
N GLY A 14 18.69 -17.20 1.14
CA GLY A 14 18.53 -17.26 2.59
C GLY A 14 18.18 -15.92 3.27
N VAL A 15 17.94 -14.87 2.49
CA VAL A 15 17.53 -13.55 3.00
C VAL A 15 16.07 -13.62 3.46
N PRO A 16 15.74 -13.18 4.69
CA PRO A 16 14.35 -13.14 5.14
C PRO A 16 13.56 -12.12 4.32
N VAL A 17 12.39 -12.54 3.82
CA VAL A 17 11.42 -11.71 3.12
C VAL A 17 10.09 -11.79 3.84
N CYS A 18 9.39 -10.66 3.93
CA CYS A 18 8.08 -10.59 4.57
C CYS A 18 7.02 -10.18 3.55
N ASN A 19 6.01 -11.03 3.42
CA ASN A 19 4.76 -10.69 2.77
C ASN A 19 3.70 -10.42 3.84
N VAL A 20 2.73 -9.61 3.49
CA VAL A 20 1.60 -9.28 4.35
C VAL A 20 0.31 -9.63 3.63
N SER A 21 -0.68 -10.14 4.36
CA SER A 21 -2.02 -10.30 3.84
C SER A 21 -3.05 -9.60 4.72
N PHE A 22 -4.11 -9.08 4.13
CA PHE A 22 -5.25 -8.52 4.85
C PHE A 22 -6.47 -8.42 3.94
N ASP A 23 -7.65 -8.42 4.55
CA ASP A 23 -8.92 -8.34 3.85
C ASP A 23 -9.43 -6.90 3.79
N LEU A 24 -9.88 -6.53 2.59
CA LEU A 24 -10.62 -5.30 2.31
C LEU A 24 -12.03 -5.62 1.81
N SER A 25 -12.99 -4.80 2.21
CA SER A 25 -14.32 -4.82 1.58
C SER A 25 -14.25 -4.24 0.16
N ALA A 26 -15.25 -4.55 -0.68
CA ALA A 26 -15.32 -4.04 -2.05
C ALA A 26 -15.20 -2.51 -2.12
N VAL A 27 -15.83 -1.80 -1.19
CA VAL A 27 -15.77 -0.33 -1.11
C VAL A 27 -14.39 0.17 -0.66
N GLN A 28 -13.68 -0.58 0.18
CA GLN A 28 -12.30 -0.26 0.58
C GLN A 28 -11.32 -0.47 -0.57
N VAL A 29 -11.49 -1.53 -1.36
CA VAL A 29 -10.68 -1.77 -2.56
C VAL A 29 -10.88 -0.65 -3.58
N SER A 30 -12.14 -0.29 -3.87
CA SER A 30 -12.47 0.81 -4.80
C SER A 30 -11.94 2.16 -4.31
N ALA A 31 -12.07 2.47 -3.02
CA ALA A 31 -11.53 3.70 -2.45
C ALA A 31 -9.99 3.75 -2.52
N ALA A 32 -9.31 2.62 -2.25
CA ALA A 32 -7.86 2.52 -2.37
C ALA A 32 -7.39 2.68 -3.83
N ALA A 33 -8.06 2.03 -4.78
CA ALA A 33 -7.76 2.16 -6.22
C ALA A 33 -7.84 3.64 -6.66
N HIS A 34 -8.92 4.33 -6.30
CA HIS A 34 -9.10 5.77 -6.58
C HIS A 34 -7.99 6.63 -5.99
N ALA A 35 -7.64 6.43 -4.72
CA ALA A 35 -6.61 7.21 -4.04
C ALA A 35 -5.22 7.00 -4.66
N VAL A 36 -4.86 5.75 -4.97
CA VAL A 36 -3.58 5.43 -5.62
C VAL A 36 -3.51 6.04 -7.02
N GLU A 37 -4.59 5.96 -7.79
CA GLU A 37 -4.66 6.56 -9.13
C GLU A 37 -4.51 8.09 -9.07
N ALA A 38 -5.19 8.75 -8.14
CA ALA A 38 -5.09 10.20 -7.96
C ALA A 38 -3.66 10.63 -7.62
N VAL A 39 -2.97 9.91 -6.74
CA VAL A 39 -1.56 10.19 -6.40
C VAL A 39 -0.63 9.90 -7.57
N ARG A 40 -0.83 8.80 -8.28
CA ARG A 40 -0.04 8.45 -9.47
C ARG A 40 -0.07 9.56 -10.52
N LEU A 41 -1.25 10.12 -10.77
CA LEU A 41 -1.44 11.18 -11.76
C LEU A 41 -0.80 12.52 -11.34
N GLU A 42 -0.85 12.86 -10.05
CA GLU A 42 -0.36 14.16 -9.57
C GLU A 42 1.13 14.16 -9.26
N ARG A 43 1.66 13.09 -8.66
CA ARG A 43 3.04 12.99 -8.16
C ARG A 43 4.10 13.20 -9.23
N HIS A 44 3.84 12.80 -10.47
CA HIS A 44 4.82 12.85 -11.57
C HIS A 44 4.48 13.89 -12.65
N ARG A 45 3.43 14.69 -12.44
CA ARG A 45 2.93 15.63 -13.44
C ARG A 45 3.91 16.79 -13.64
N GLY A 46 4.36 16.97 -14.89
CA GLY A 46 5.17 18.13 -15.28
C GLY A 46 6.61 18.14 -14.75
N GLN A 47 7.09 17.02 -14.22
CA GLN A 47 8.44 16.90 -13.64
C GLN A 47 9.40 16.22 -14.62
N THR A 48 10.69 16.54 -14.50
CA THR A 48 11.76 15.75 -15.11
C THR A 48 12.05 14.58 -14.17
N LEU A 49 11.79 13.36 -14.62
CA LEU A 49 11.92 12.16 -13.79
C LEU A 49 13.36 11.65 -13.77
N SER A 50 13.87 11.35 -12.57
CA SER A 50 15.08 10.54 -12.41
C SER A 50 14.79 9.06 -12.69
N THR A 51 15.83 8.23 -12.75
CA THR A 51 15.67 6.77 -12.88
C THR A 51 14.83 6.19 -11.74
N ASP A 52 15.06 6.64 -10.51
CA ASP A 52 14.32 6.16 -9.34
C ASP A 52 12.85 6.58 -9.41
N ASP A 53 12.57 7.80 -9.91
CA ASP A 53 11.18 8.26 -10.10
C ASP A 53 10.45 7.43 -11.16
N VAL A 54 11.14 7.00 -12.21
CA VAL A 54 10.57 6.10 -13.23
C VAL A 54 10.25 4.72 -12.63
N LEU A 55 11.13 4.19 -11.77
CA LEU A 55 10.86 2.92 -11.08
C LEU A 55 9.70 3.03 -10.10
N ALA A 56 9.65 4.11 -9.32
CA ALA A 56 8.54 4.39 -8.41
C ALA A 56 7.21 4.55 -9.18
N LEU A 57 7.22 5.29 -10.30
CA LEU A 57 6.06 5.45 -11.17
C LEU A 57 5.58 4.10 -11.73
N ARG A 58 6.51 3.22 -12.12
CA ARG A 58 6.16 1.88 -12.61
C ARG A 58 5.51 1.04 -11.52
N GLU A 59 6.05 1.06 -10.31
CA GLU A 59 5.52 0.28 -9.19
C GLU A 59 4.10 0.75 -8.81
N ILE A 60 3.91 2.06 -8.63
CA ILE A 60 2.58 2.60 -8.29
C ILE A 60 1.57 2.42 -9.44
N THR A 61 2.02 2.41 -10.70
CA THR A 61 1.15 2.06 -11.85
C THR A 61 0.69 0.61 -11.77
N GLY A 62 1.61 -0.34 -11.55
CA GLY A 62 1.25 -1.75 -11.42
C GLY A 62 0.33 -2.02 -10.23
N LEU A 63 0.53 -1.31 -9.11
CA LEU A 63 -0.38 -1.35 -7.97
C LEU A 63 -1.77 -0.77 -8.29
N SER A 64 -1.84 0.37 -9.00
CA SER A 64 -3.10 0.98 -9.43
C SER A 64 -3.90 0.02 -10.32
N ASP A 65 -3.26 -0.55 -11.35
CA ASP A 65 -3.90 -1.48 -12.30
C ASP A 65 -4.46 -2.72 -11.60
N GLU A 66 -3.71 -3.28 -10.65
CA GLU A 66 -4.16 -4.44 -9.85
C GLU A 66 -5.36 -4.09 -8.96
N LEU A 67 -5.31 -2.96 -8.25
CA LEU A 67 -6.41 -2.52 -7.40
C LEU A 67 -7.67 -2.21 -8.21
N HIS A 68 -7.54 -1.62 -9.39
CA HIS A 68 -8.65 -1.40 -10.31
C HIS A 68 -9.25 -2.72 -10.81
N GLY A 69 -8.41 -3.68 -11.22
CA GLY A 69 -8.88 -5.00 -11.62
C GLY A 69 -9.62 -5.74 -10.49
N LEU A 70 -9.19 -5.57 -9.25
CA LEU A 70 -9.88 -6.11 -8.07
C LEU A 70 -11.18 -5.35 -7.77
N ALA A 71 -11.19 -4.03 -7.87
CA ALA A 71 -12.38 -3.21 -7.68
C ALA A 71 -13.49 -3.55 -8.67
N ASP A 72 -13.14 -3.84 -9.93
CA ASP A 72 -14.08 -4.24 -10.98
C ASP A 72 -14.82 -5.55 -10.66
N SER A 73 -14.26 -6.40 -9.79
CA SER A 73 -14.95 -7.61 -9.32
C SER A 73 -16.09 -7.34 -8.34
N HIS A 74 -16.13 -6.13 -7.75
CA HIS A 74 -17.09 -5.72 -6.71
C HIS A 74 -17.17 -6.69 -5.51
N ALA A 75 -16.10 -7.45 -5.25
CA ALA A 75 -16.03 -8.45 -4.21
C ALA A 75 -15.17 -7.99 -3.02
N HIS A 76 -15.33 -8.66 -1.87
CA HIS A 76 -14.34 -8.58 -0.80
C HIS A 76 -13.07 -9.28 -1.27
N THR A 77 -11.92 -8.75 -0.93
CA THR A 77 -10.64 -9.25 -1.45
C THR A 77 -9.59 -9.31 -0.36
N THR A 78 -8.88 -10.43 -0.32
CA THR A 78 -7.63 -10.57 0.41
C THR A 78 -6.50 -10.04 -0.47
N LEU A 79 -5.84 -8.97 -0.03
CA LEU A 79 -4.60 -8.52 -0.66
C LEU A 79 -3.44 -9.31 -0.06
N LEU A 80 -2.54 -9.80 -0.91
CA LEU A 80 -1.25 -10.37 -0.51
C LEU A 80 -0.14 -9.53 -1.16
N LEU A 81 0.61 -8.81 -0.35
CA LEU A 81 1.60 -7.84 -0.81
C LEU A 81 2.97 -8.17 -0.24
N THR A 82 4.03 -7.88 -1.00
CA THR A 82 5.36 -7.78 -0.42
C THR A 82 5.43 -6.58 0.52
N LEU A 83 6.37 -6.56 1.47
CA LEU A 83 6.59 -5.39 2.33
C LEU A 83 6.79 -4.10 1.52
N ALA A 84 7.52 -4.14 0.40
CA ALA A 84 7.71 -2.97 -0.46
C ALA A 84 6.39 -2.45 -1.06
N ARG A 85 5.48 -3.36 -1.46
CA ARG A 85 4.16 -2.99 -2.00
C ARG A 85 3.21 -2.50 -0.91
N LEU A 86 3.28 -3.05 0.31
CA LEU A 86 2.57 -2.50 1.47
C LEU A 86 2.99 -1.05 1.73
N VAL A 87 4.30 -0.78 1.73
CA VAL A 87 4.83 0.58 1.93
C VAL A 87 4.35 1.52 0.83
N THR A 88 4.44 1.08 -0.43
CA THR A 88 3.99 1.88 -1.58
C THR A 88 2.50 2.22 -1.49
N LEU A 89 1.66 1.24 -1.14
CA LEU A 89 0.23 1.45 -0.94
C LEU A 89 -0.02 2.43 0.23
N HIS A 90 0.59 2.17 1.39
CA HIS A 90 0.42 2.99 2.58
C HIS A 90 0.81 4.46 2.34
N ASP A 91 1.96 4.68 1.70
CA ASP A 91 2.47 6.01 1.43
C ASP A 91 1.56 6.74 0.41
N ALA A 92 1.10 6.06 -0.65
CA ALA A 92 0.14 6.64 -1.59
C ALA A 92 -1.19 7.02 -0.92
N LEU A 93 -1.74 6.17 -0.05
CA LEU A 93 -2.97 6.49 0.67
C LEU A 93 -2.78 7.66 1.64
N SER A 94 -1.62 7.72 2.30
CA SER A 94 -1.25 8.82 3.21
C SER A 94 -1.10 10.14 2.45
N ASP A 95 -0.41 10.12 1.31
CA ASP A 95 -0.22 11.28 0.43
C ASP A 95 -1.56 11.83 -0.07
N TRP A 96 -2.47 10.93 -0.47
CA TRP A 96 -3.81 11.32 -0.93
C TRP A 96 -4.62 12.01 0.16
N VAL A 97 -4.66 11.42 1.38
CA VAL A 97 -5.36 12.02 2.53
C VAL A 97 -4.74 13.38 2.88
N GLY A 98 -3.40 13.45 2.96
CA GLY A 98 -2.69 14.69 3.23
C GLY A 98 -3.02 15.79 2.21
N ALA A 99 -3.00 15.47 0.92
CA ALA A 99 -3.33 16.43 -0.14
C ALA A 99 -4.78 16.92 -0.07
N LEU A 100 -5.74 16.08 0.30
CA LEU A 100 -7.14 16.48 0.48
C LEU A 100 -7.33 17.39 1.70
N ASP A 101 -6.70 17.03 2.81
CA ASP A 101 -6.78 17.77 4.06
C ASP A 101 -6.13 19.16 3.90
N GLU A 102 -4.98 19.24 3.23
CA GLU A 102 -4.29 20.51 2.91
C GLU A 102 -5.12 21.41 1.97
N ARG A 103 -5.82 20.81 1.00
CA ARG A 103 -6.66 21.54 0.05
C ARG A 103 -7.89 22.18 0.71
N GLY A 104 -8.34 21.66 1.86
CA GLY A 104 -9.45 22.20 2.65
C GLY A 104 -10.84 22.05 1.99
N TRP A 105 -10.94 21.31 0.89
CA TRP A 105 -12.18 21.02 0.17
C TRP A 105 -12.04 19.70 -0.61
N MET A 106 -13.12 18.92 -0.63
CA MET A 106 -13.21 17.63 -1.30
C MET A 106 -14.31 17.63 -2.36
N ARG A 107 -14.12 16.86 -3.45
CA ARG A 107 -15.21 16.57 -4.39
C ARG A 107 -16.15 15.56 -3.71
N GLU A 108 -17.42 15.51 -4.10
CA GLU A 108 -18.40 14.53 -3.56
C GLU A 108 -17.85 13.09 -3.60
N GLU A 109 -17.26 12.73 -4.74
CA GLU A 109 -16.54 11.47 -4.94
C GLU A 109 -15.37 11.21 -3.98
N ASP A 110 -14.65 12.26 -3.57
CA ASP A 110 -13.55 12.16 -2.60
C ASP A 110 -14.12 12.08 -1.17
N GLU A 111 -15.23 12.76 -0.87
CA GLU A 111 -15.88 12.78 0.45
C GLU A 111 -16.37 11.39 0.88
N GLU A 112 -16.91 10.60 -0.05
CA GLU A 112 -17.35 9.23 0.23
C GLU A 112 -16.17 8.28 0.50
N ARG A 113 -15.04 8.51 -0.18
CA ARG A 113 -13.86 7.62 -0.14
C ARG A 113 -12.88 7.98 0.97
N HIS A 114 -12.80 9.26 1.35
CA HIS A 114 -11.90 9.76 2.38
C HIS A 114 -11.98 8.98 3.70
N PRO A 115 -13.14 8.81 4.34
CA PRO A 115 -13.22 8.08 5.60
C PRO A 115 -12.84 6.60 5.45
N LEU A 116 -13.07 6.00 4.28
CA LEU A 116 -12.69 4.61 4.00
C LEU A 116 -11.16 4.47 3.96
N VAL A 117 -10.47 5.40 3.31
CA VAL A 117 -8.99 5.40 3.21
C VAL A 117 -8.35 5.74 4.56
N VAL A 118 -8.87 6.76 5.27
CA VAL A 118 -8.38 7.14 6.61
C VAL A 118 -8.42 5.95 7.58
N ALA A 119 -9.49 5.14 7.51
CA ALA A 119 -9.63 3.95 8.35
C ALA A 119 -8.59 2.85 8.08
N LEU A 120 -7.88 2.89 6.93
CA LEU A 120 -6.83 1.94 6.59
C LEU A 120 -5.44 2.35 7.12
N LEU A 121 -5.18 3.66 7.28
CA LEU A 121 -3.83 4.18 7.53
C LEU A 121 -3.21 3.65 8.82
N ALA A 122 -3.90 3.78 9.96
CA ALA A 122 -3.34 3.35 11.24
C ALA A 122 -3.10 1.83 11.32
N PRO A 123 -4.05 0.96 10.91
CA PRO A 123 -3.79 -0.48 10.83
C PRO A 123 -2.62 -0.85 9.92
N MET A 124 -2.51 -0.21 8.74
CA MET A 124 -1.41 -0.45 7.80
C MET A 124 -0.06 0.02 8.36
N ALA A 125 -0.02 1.15 9.07
CA ALA A 125 1.18 1.64 9.74
C ALA A 125 1.68 0.66 10.81
N SER A 126 0.78 0.09 11.61
CA SER A 126 1.13 -0.97 12.57
C SER A 126 1.68 -2.20 11.85
N LEU A 127 0.98 -2.68 10.81
CA LEU A 127 1.38 -3.85 10.04
C LEU A 127 2.76 -3.67 9.39
N ARG A 128 3.04 -2.47 8.88
CA ARG A 128 4.36 -2.09 8.35
C ARG A 128 5.44 -2.16 9.42
N ALA A 129 5.18 -1.62 10.61
CA ALA A 129 6.15 -1.67 11.70
C ALA A 129 6.45 -3.12 12.12
N ASP A 130 5.43 -3.95 12.24
CA ASP A 130 5.57 -5.36 12.60
C ASP A 130 6.34 -6.15 11.52
N ALA A 131 6.04 -5.91 10.24
CA ALA A 131 6.74 -6.53 9.12
C ALA A 131 8.23 -6.15 9.05
N VAL A 132 8.57 -4.88 9.30
CA VAL A 132 9.97 -4.42 9.38
C VAL A 132 10.69 -5.10 10.54
N CYS A 133 10.05 -5.18 11.71
CA CYS A 133 10.59 -5.88 12.87
C CYS A 133 10.81 -7.36 12.59
N ALA A 134 9.92 -8.03 11.85
CA ALA A 134 10.07 -9.43 11.49
C ALA A 134 11.32 -9.66 10.60
N VAL A 135 11.50 -8.85 9.54
CA VAL A 135 12.63 -8.99 8.62
C VAL A 135 13.97 -8.65 9.28
N LEU A 136 14.02 -7.57 10.07
CA LEU A 136 15.25 -7.11 10.71
C LEU A 136 15.58 -7.88 11.99
N GLY A 137 14.56 -8.35 12.71
CA GLY A 137 14.69 -9.13 13.94
C GLY A 137 15.19 -10.55 13.69
N GLU A 138 14.75 -11.19 12.60
CA GLU A 138 15.30 -12.49 12.19
C GLU A 138 16.76 -12.38 11.71
N GLY A 139 17.14 -11.25 11.10
CA GLY A 139 18.53 -10.97 10.72
C GLY A 139 19.51 -10.84 11.90
N ALA A 140 19.02 -10.68 13.14
CA ALA A 140 19.84 -10.66 14.35
C ALA A 140 20.11 -12.06 14.93
N GLN A 141 19.49 -13.11 14.39
CA GLN A 141 19.68 -14.50 14.81
C GLN A 141 20.46 -15.31 13.77
N ALA A 142 21.79 -15.19 13.78
CA ALA A 142 22.71 -16.20 13.24
C ALA A 142 24.11 -16.10 13.91
N PRO A 143 24.90 -17.18 14.08
CA PRO A 143 24.60 -18.61 14.08
C PRO A 143 24.98 -19.30 15.41
N GLY A 144 24.19 -20.28 15.86
CA GLY A 144 24.52 -21.01 17.08
C GLY A 144 23.67 -22.26 17.31
N ALA A 145 23.94 -23.32 16.54
CA ALA A 145 23.89 -24.72 16.96
C ALA A 145 24.49 -25.60 15.86
#